data_AF-A0A7S1HCL0-F1
#
_entry.id   AF-A0A7S1HCL0-F1
#
_cell.length_a   1.000
_cell.length_b   1.000
_cell.length_c   1.000
_cell.angle_alpha   90.00
_cell.angle_beta   90.00
_cell.angle_gamma   90.00
#
_symmetry.space_group_name_H-M   'P 1'
#
loop_
_entity.id
_entity.type
_entity.pdbx_description
1 polymer ?
#
loop_
_entity_poly.entity_id
_entity_poly.type
_entity_poly.pdbx_seq_one_letter_code
_entity_poly.pdbx_strand_id
1 'polypeptide(L)'
;SDDSLQLMPEFEARLSLLKSLGYIDAENVVQLKGHTACTINTASNSAFGELLVTELIYDGVLTPLDPAEAVALLSCFVAQEKDDNEPNLTPGLEKAKEQLMNWCSSLAMMQQELRLPDITEDGAAK
;
A
#
# COMPACT_ATOMS: atom_id res chain seq x y z
N SER A 1 24.98 -9.05 -16.48
CA SER A 1 25.99 -8.75 -15.45
C SER A 1 25.54 -9.39 -14.14
N ASP A 2 26.46 -9.85 -13.30
CA ASP A 2 26.15 -10.51 -12.00
C ASP A 2 25.12 -9.76 -11.14
N ASP A 3 25.05 -8.43 -11.27
CA ASP A 3 24.06 -7.57 -10.59
C ASP A 3 22.59 -7.94 -10.87
N SER A 4 22.28 -8.41 -12.09
CA SER A 4 20.90 -8.86 -12.42
C SER A 4 20.52 -10.14 -11.70
N LEU A 5 21.49 -10.99 -11.34
CA LEU A 5 21.25 -12.25 -10.65
C LEU A 5 21.00 -12.04 -9.15
N GLN A 6 21.52 -10.96 -8.57
CA GLN A 6 21.34 -10.62 -7.15
C GLN A 6 19.91 -10.16 -6.82
N LEU A 7 19.20 -9.57 -7.78
CA LEU A 7 17.83 -9.07 -7.61
C LEU A 7 16.75 -10.13 -7.88
N MET A 8 17.11 -11.29 -8.42
CA MET A 8 16.14 -12.35 -8.76
C MET A 8 15.34 -12.85 -7.54
N PRO A 9 15.95 -13.12 -6.36
CA PRO A 9 15.19 -13.59 -5.20
C PRO A 9 14.14 -12.57 -4.73
N GLU A 10 14.48 -11.29 -4.76
CA GLU A 10 13.57 -10.20 -4.39
C GLU A 10 12.43 -10.05 -5.41
N PHE A 11 12.75 -10.15 -6.70
CA PHE A 11 11.76 -10.15 -7.77
C PHE A 11 10.77 -11.31 -7.63
N GLU A 12 11.26 -12.54 -7.40
CA GLU A 12 10.42 -13.72 -7.18
C GLU A 12 9.53 -13.58 -5.92
N ALA A 13 10.08 -13.02 -4.84
CA ALA A 13 9.32 -12.73 -3.63
C ALA A 13 8.20 -11.71 -3.87
N ARG A 14 8.48 -10.60 -4.59
CA ARG A 14 7.43 -9.63 -4.99
C ARG A 14 6.37 -10.26 -5.89
N LEU A 15 6.77 -11.12 -6.82
CA LEU A 15 5.84 -11.85 -7.69
C LEU A 15 4.92 -12.77 -6.86
N SER A 16 5.47 -13.45 -5.85
CA SER A 16 4.71 -14.28 -4.91
C SER A 16 3.69 -13.46 -4.12
N LEU A 17 4.08 -12.27 -3.63
CA LEU A 17 3.18 -11.34 -2.95
C LEU A 17 2.03 -10.87 -3.86
N LEU A 18 2.33 -10.46 -5.09
CA LEU A 18 1.31 -10.02 -6.04
C LEU A 18 0.34 -11.15 -6.42
N LYS A 19 0.81 -12.40 -6.45
CA LYS A 19 -0.04 -13.60 -6.62
C LYS A 19 -0.95 -13.82 -5.42
N SER A 20 -0.42 -13.75 -4.19
CA SER A 20 -1.23 -13.98 -2.98
C SER A 20 -2.31 -12.93 -2.80
N LEU A 21 -2.03 -11.68 -3.22
CA LEU A 21 -2.98 -10.58 -3.18
C LEU A 21 -3.96 -10.54 -4.36
N GLY A 22 -3.78 -11.41 -5.36
CA GLY A 22 -4.65 -11.51 -6.55
C GLY A 22 -4.46 -10.39 -7.58
N TYR A 23 -3.29 -9.74 -7.60
CA TYR A 23 -2.96 -8.71 -8.60
C TYR A 23 -2.52 -9.36 -9.92
N ILE A 24 -1.91 -10.53 -9.83
CA ILE A 24 -1.56 -11.40 -10.95
C ILE A 24 -1.99 -12.84 -10.64
N ASP A 25 -2.23 -13.65 -11.66
CA ASP A 25 -2.52 -15.09 -11.47
C ASP A 25 -1.25 -15.96 -11.47
N ALA A 26 -1.42 -17.29 -11.41
CA ALA A 26 -0.30 -18.22 -11.31
C ALA A 26 0.59 -18.19 -12.57
N GLU A 27 0.01 -17.86 -13.72
CA GLU A 27 0.59 -17.69 -15.04
C GLU A 27 1.21 -16.30 -15.26
N ASN A 28 1.21 -15.44 -14.23
CA ASN A 28 1.70 -14.06 -14.25
C ASN A 28 0.89 -13.11 -15.15
N VAL A 29 -0.38 -13.41 -15.39
CA VAL A 29 -1.29 -12.51 -16.10
C VAL A 29 -1.89 -11.52 -15.11
N VAL A 30 -1.87 -10.23 -15.45
CA VAL A 30 -2.42 -9.15 -14.64
C VAL A 30 -3.94 -9.29 -14.54
N GLN A 31 -4.44 -9.25 -13.30
CA GLN A 31 -5.87 -9.31 -13.01
C GLN A 31 -6.47 -7.90 -12.92
N LEU A 32 -7.80 -7.79 -12.80
CA LEU A 32 -8.46 -6.49 -12.68
C LEU A 32 -7.88 -5.64 -11.55
N LYS A 33 -7.57 -6.27 -10.41
CA LYS A 33 -6.95 -5.63 -9.25
C LYS A 33 -5.57 -5.05 -9.58
N GLY A 34 -4.74 -5.81 -10.29
CA GLY A 34 -3.45 -5.34 -10.80
C GLY A 34 -3.60 -4.18 -11.78
N HIS A 35 -4.58 -4.24 -12.69
CA HIS A 35 -4.87 -3.12 -13.59
C HIS A 35 -5.31 -1.86 -12.84
N THR A 36 -6.14 -1.99 -11.80
CA THR A 36 -6.51 -0.86 -10.95
C THR A 36 -5.27 -0.25 -10.29
N ALA A 37 -4.42 -1.08 -9.69
CA ALA A 37 -3.21 -0.62 -9.02
C ALA A 37 -2.24 0.09 -9.97
N CYS A 38 -2.08 -0.40 -11.20
CA CYS A 38 -1.24 0.25 -12.22
C CYS A 38 -1.71 1.67 -12.61
N THR A 39 -2.95 2.06 -12.29
CA THR A 39 -3.46 3.42 -12.52
C THR A 39 -3.24 4.36 -11.35
N ILE A 40 -2.76 3.85 -10.22
CA ILE A 40 -2.56 4.61 -8.99
C ILE A 40 -1.08 4.97 -8.89
N ASN A 41 -0.81 6.25 -8.73
CA ASN A 41 0.51 6.77 -8.42
C ASN A 41 0.43 7.52 -7.10
N THR A 42 1.11 7.00 -6.08
CA THR A 42 1.23 7.70 -4.79
C THR A 42 2.49 8.56 -4.79
N ALA A 43 2.42 9.73 -4.14
CA ALA A 43 3.58 10.63 -3.99
C ALA A 43 4.34 10.39 -2.67
N SER A 44 3.77 9.58 -1.78
CA SER A 44 4.43 9.09 -0.57
C SER A 44 5.35 7.92 -0.93
N ASN A 45 6.56 7.93 -0.37
CA ASN A 45 7.62 6.94 -0.60
C ASN A 45 7.33 5.57 0.05
N SER A 46 6.07 5.27 0.35
CA SER A 46 5.66 3.94 0.78
C SER A 46 5.62 3.01 -0.42
N ALA A 47 6.45 1.98 -0.42
CA ALA A 47 6.51 0.99 -1.50
C ALA A 47 5.23 0.16 -1.70
N PHE A 48 4.21 0.39 -0.85
CA PHE A 48 2.90 -0.25 -0.95
C PHE A 48 1.77 0.78 -1.08
N GLY A 49 2.06 2.04 -1.39
CA GLY A 49 1.05 3.08 -1.52
C GLY A 49 -0.04 2.70 -2.52
N GLU A 50 0.34 2.28 -3.73
CA GLU A 50 -0.64 1.86 -4.74
C GLU A 50 -1.42 0.59 -4.34
N LEU A 51 -0.78 -0.33 -3.62
CA LEU A 51 -1.42 -1.56 -3.13
C LEU A 51 -2.45 -1.21 -2.06
N LEU A 52 -2.06 -0.44 -1.05
CA LEU A 52 -2.94 0.01 0.03
C LEU A 52 -4.17 0.74 -0.51
N VAL A 53 -3.99 1.73 -1.39
CA VAL A 53 -5.14 2.46 -1.98
C VAL A 53 -6.03 1.50 -2.77
N THR A 54 -5.45 0.55 -3.52
CA THR A 54 -6.23 -0.46 -4.25
C THR A 54 -7.03 -1.34 -3.29
N GLU A 55 -6.45 -1.80 -2.18
CA GLU A 55 -7.18 -2.57 -1.17
C GLU A 55 -8.31 -1.76 -0.54
N LEU A 56 -8.09 -0.49 -0.21
CA LEU A 56 -9.14 0.39 0.33
C LEU A 56 -10.33 0.52 -0.65
N ILE A 57 -10.05 0.55 -1.95
CA ILE A 57 -11.08 0.59 -3.00
C ILE A 57 -11.83 -0.75 -3.06
N TYR A 58 -11.10 -1.88 -3.11
CA TYR A 58 -11.69 -3.22 -3.28
C TYR A 58 -12.48 -3.68 -2.05
N ASP A 59 -12.04 -3.31 -0.84
CA ASP A 59 -12.78 -3.57 0.40
C ASP A 59 -13.93 -2.58 0.63
N GLY A 60 -14.07 -1.58 -0.25
CA GLY A 60 -15.13 -0.58 -0.17
C GLY A 60 -14.98 0.38 1.01
N VAL A 61 -13.79 0.55 1.58
CA VAL A 61 -13.50 1.44 2.71
C VAL A 61 -13.87 2.89 2.40
N LEU A 62 -13.69 3.32 1.15
CA LEU A 62 -14.03 4.67 0.70
C LEU A 62 -15.54 4.88 0.45
N THR A 63 -16.31 3.81 0.29
CA THR A 63 -17.74 3.86 -0.10
C THR A 63 -18.64 4.62 0.89
N PRO A 64 -18.53 4.43 2.23
CA PRO A 64 -19.38 5.12 3.18
C PRO A 64 -18.89 6.54 3.53
N LEU A 65 -17.70 6.93 3.09
CA LEU A 65 -17.10 8.22 3.41
C LEU A 65 -17.69 9.32 2.54
N ASP A 66 -17.86 10.51 3.13
CA ASP A 66 -18.12 11.68 2.30
C ASP A 66 -16.86 12.12 1.53
N PRO A 67 -16.96 13.00 0.52
CA PRO A 67 -15.81 13.43 -0.25
C PRO A 67 -14.68 14.08 0.59
N ALA A 68 -15.01 14.79 1.67
CA ALA A 68 -14.03 15.42 2.53
C ALA A 68 -13.29 14.37 3.39
N GLU A 69 -14.01 13.38 3.93
CA GLU A 69 -13.43 12.26 4.66
C GLU A 69 -12.55 11.37 3.75
N ALA A 70 -13.01 11.08 2.54
CA ALA A 70 -12.24 10.30 1.56
C ALA A 70 -10.94 11.02 1.19
N VAL A 71 -11.00 12.34 0.95
CA VAL A 71 -9.80 13.17 0.69
C VAL A 71 -8.89 13.20 1.91
N ALA A 72 -9.45 13.36 3.12
CA ALA A 72 -8.67 13.36 4.36
C ALA A 72 -7.91 12.04 4.55
N LEU A 73 -8.56 10.90 4.33
CA LEU A 73 -7.89 9.59 4.37
C LEU A 73 -6.80 9.49 3.29
N LEU A 74 -7.11 9.81 2.04
CA LEU A 74 -6.17 9.66 0.93
C LEU A 74 -4.98 10.63 1.00
N SER A 75 -5.11 11.72 1.76
CA SER A 75 -4.02 12.67 1.97
C SER A 75 -2.76 12.02 2.58
N CYS A 76 -2.90 10.91 3.33
CA CYS A 76 -1.75 10.19 3.90
C CYS A 76 -0.85 9.54 2.84
N PHE A 77 -1.33 9.36 1.61
CA PHE A 77 -0.54 8.78 0.50
C PHE A 77 0.20 9.84 -0.34
N VAL A 78 0.01 11.12 -0.04
CA VAL A 78 0.64 12.24 -0.77
C VAL A 78 1.34 13.25 0.13
N ALA A 79 0.97 13.33 1.41
CA ALA A 79 1.64 14.19 2.38
C ALA A 79 3.04 13.67 2.71
N GLN A 80 4.05 14.54 2.60
CA GLN A 80 5.46 14.24 2.89
C GLN A 80 5.94 14.88 4.20
N GLU A 81 5.17 15.84 4.74
CA GLU A 81 5.49 16.55 5.96
C GLU A 81 4.90 15.80 7.16
N LYS A 82 5.69 15.69 8.24
CA LYS A 82 5.20 15.23 9.53
C LYS A 82 4.60 16.42 10.27
N ASP A 83 3.35 16.27 10.71
CA ASP A 83 2.70 17.20 11.60
C ASP A 83 2.45 16.47 12.94
N ASP A 84 2.92 17.07 14.03
CA ASP A 84 2.72 16.54 15.39
C ASP A 84 1.33 16.89 15.95
N ASN A 85 0.51 17.66 15.22
CA ASN A 85 -0.87 17.93 15.59
C ASN A 85 -1.76 16.73 15.27
N GLU A 86 -2.32 16.11 16.32
CA GLU A 86 -3.32 15.06 16.14
C GLU A 86 -4.67 15.67 15.71
N PRO A 87 -5.18 15.35 14.50
CA PRO A 87 -6.44 15.90 14.04
C PRO A 87 -7.61 15.25 14.78
N ASN A 88 -8.68 16.01 14.99
CA ASN A 88 -9.93 15.45 15.49
C ASN A 88 -10.66 14.74 14.35
N LEU A 89 -10.77 13.42 14.43
CA LEU A 89 -11.33 12.59 13.37
C LEU A 89 -12.84 12.42 13.55
N THR A 90 -13.57 12.35 12.45
CA THR A 90 -14.96 11.91 12.47
C THR A 90 -15.04 10.41 12.74
N PRO A 91 -16.16 9.87 13.26
CA PRO A 91 -16.30 8.43 13.47
C PRO A 91 -16.11 7.59 12.18
N GLY A 92 -16.51 8.14 11.03
CA GLY A 92 -16.30 7.51 9.72
C GLY A 92 -14.81 7.41 9.37
N LEU A 93 -14.08 8.50 9.57
CA LEU A 93 -12.65 8.57 9.29
C LEU A 93 -11.81 7.76 10.28
N GLU A 94 -12.21 7.67 11.56
CA GLU A 94 -11.58 6.78 12.54
C GLU A 94 -11.68 5.31 12.10
N LYS A 95 -12.86 4.88 11.70
CA LYS A 95 -13.08 3.51 11.20
C LYS A 95 -12.27 3.24 9.93
N ALA A 96 -12.25 4.19 8.99
CA ALA A 96 -11.46 4.05 7.77
C ALA A 96 -9.95 4.00 8.04
N LYS A 97 -9.46 4.82 8.99
CA LYS A 97 -8.07 4.78 9.48
C LYS A 97 -7.74 3.42 10.10
N GLU A 98 -8.62 2.85 10.92
CA GLU A 98 -8.43 1.51 11.48
C GLU A 98 -8.30 0.45 10.38
N GLN A 99 -9.18 0.48 9.37
CA GLN A 99 -9.12 -0.44 8.23
C GLN A 99 -7.83 -0.28 7.41
N LEU A 100 -7.39 0.95 7.18
CA LEU A 100 -6.10 1.23 6.55
C LEU A 100 -4.94 0.64 7.37
N MET A 101 -4.92 0.86 8.69
CA MET A 101 -3.86 0.33 9.56
C MET A 101 -3.84 -1.20 9.57
N ASN A 102 -5.00 -1.86 9.52
CA ASN A 102 -5.09 -3.32 9.40
C ASN A 102 -4.46 -3.84 8.10
N TRP A 103 -4.68 -3.14 6.99
CA TRP A 103 -4.04 -3.44 5.71
C TRP A 103 -2.53 -3.21 5.75
N CYS A 104 -2.07 -2.09 6.32
CA CYS A 104 -0.65 -1.82 6.54
C CYS A 104 0.02 -2.95 7.33
N SER A 105 -0.58 -3.39 8.43
CA SER A 105 -0.06 -4.51 9.23
C SER A 105 -0.06 -5.83 8.44
N SER A 106 -1.12 -6.11 7.69
CA SER A 106 -1.20 -7.34 6.89
C SER A 106 -0.13 -7.41 5.79
N LEU A 107 0.09 -6.30 5.07
CA LEU A 107 1.14 -6.21 4.07
C LEU A 107 2.54 -6.30 4.69
N ALA A 108 2.76 -5.64 5.84
CA ALA A 108 4.03 -5.73 6.56
C ALA A 108 4.35 -7.17 7.01
N MET A 109 3.34 -7.91 7.48
CA MET A 109 3.50 -9.33 7.82
C MET A 109 3.86 -10.17 6.60
N MET A 110 3.15 -10.01 5.48
CA MET A 110 3.46 -10.73 4.24
C MET A 110 4.85 -10.40 3.69
N GLN A 111 5.27 -9.13 3.76
CA GLN A 111 6.61 -8.69 3.38
C GLN A 111 7.68 -9.35 4.25
N GLN A 112 7.47 -9.41 5.57
CA GLN A 112 8.38 -10.05 6.51
C GLN A 112 8.50 -11.56 6.26
N GLU A 113 7.37 -12.24 6.00
CA GLU A 113 7.34 -13.68 5.68
C GLU A 113 8.15 -13.99 4.40
N LEU A 114 8.06 -13.12 3.40
CA LEU A 114 8.78 -13.23 2.14
C LEU A 114 10.23 -12.71 2.21
N ARG A 115 10.67 -12.20 3.37
CA ARG A 115 11.99 -11.59 3.61
C ARG A 115 12.33 -10.50 2.61
N LEU A 116 11.32 -9.79 2.13
CA LEU A 116 11.53 -8.61 1.32
C LEU A 116 12.19 -7.54 2.21
N PRO A 117 13.21 -6.82 1.71
CA PRO A 117 13.80 -5.72 2.47
C PRO A 117 12.70 -4.73 2.86
N ASP A 118 12.85 -4.13 4.04
CA ASP A 118 11.95 -3.05 4.42
C ASP A 118 12.20 -1.88 3.47
N ILE A 119 11.27 -1.64 2.55
CA ILE A 119 11.38 -0.56 1.57
C ILE A 119 10.96 0.78 2.21
N THR A 120 11.05 0.88 3.54
CA THR A 120 11.22 2.16 4.22
C THR A 120 12.61 2.70 3.86
N GLU A 121 12.78 3.19 2.65
CA GLU A 121 13.99 3.95 2.30
C GLU A 121 13.92 5.32 2.98
N ASP A 122 14.74 5.45 4.02
CA ASP A 122 15.47 6.65 4.43
C ASP A 122 14.72 8.00 4.27
N GLY A 123 13.78 8.24 5.18
CA GLY A 123 13.10 9.53 5.37
C GLY A 123 12.70 9.85 6.81
N ALA A 124 13.17 9.05 7.79
CA ALA A 124 13.01 9.34 9.22
C ALA A 124 14.34 9.80 9.88
N ALA A 125 15.27 10.33 9.08
CA ALA A 125 16.45 11.03 9.55
C ALA A 125 16.63 12.37 8.81
N LYS A 126 15.64 13.26 8.95
CA LYS A 126 15.85 14.68 9.19
C LYS A 126 14.59 15.36 9.69
#